data_AF-A0A442QU43-F1
#
_entry.id   AF-A0A442QU43-F1
#
_cell.length_a   1.000
_cell.length_b   1.000
_cell.length_c   1.000
_cell.angle_alpha   90.00
_cell.angle_beta   90.00
_cell.angle_gamma   90.00
#
_symmetry.space_group_name_H-M   'P 1'
#
loop_
_entity.id
_entity.type
_entity.pdbx_description
1 polymer ?
#
loop_
_entity_poly.entity_id
_entity_poly.type
_entity_poly.pdbx_seq_one_letter_code
_entity_poly.pdbx_strand_id
1 'polypeptide(L)'
;MLARRLDLVANVSALTAEALRLNQKRAGIEMEVLRLELEIGRNGVSAQLVRDLHEAQEKAAAVMHECAACEDSIVAAEGDVEDVDRSLAATDGN
;
A
#
# COMPACT_ATOMS: atom_id res chain seq x y z
N MET A 1 -13.73 0.74 26.51
CA MET A 1 -14.17 0.42 25.14
C MET A 1 -14.08 1.63 24.21
N LEU A 2 -14.63 2.81 24.57
CA LEU A 2 -14.56 4.01 23.72
C LEU A 2 -13.11 4.47 23.41
N ALA A 3 -12.20 4.49 24.38
CA ALA A 3 -10.79 4.82 24.15
C ALA A 3 -10.13 3.87 23.13
N ARG A 4 -10.35 2.56 23.29
CA ARG A 4 -9.87 1.53 22.35
C ARG A 4 -10.42 1.73 20.93
N ARG A 5 -11.69 2.13 20.80
CA ARG A 5 -12.29 2.46 19.51
C ARG A 5 -11.59 3.65 18.84
N LEU A 6 -11.30 4.70 19.60
CA LEU A 6 -10.58 5.88 19.09
C LEU A 6 -9.16 5.52 18.64
N ASP A 7 -8.45 4.67 19.41
CA ASP A 7 -7.11 4.20 19.04
C ASP A 7 -7.14 3.38 17.74
N LEU A 8 -8.13 2.50 17.57
CA LEU A 8 -8.29 1.70 16.35
C LEU A 8 -8.62 2.58 15.13
N VAL A 9 -9.50 3.57 15.27
CA VAL A 9 -9.80 4.53 14.20
C VAL A 9 -8.57 5.35 13.81
N ALA A 10 -7.76 5.76 14.79
CA ALA A 10 -6.49 6.43 14.53
C ALA A 10 -5.51 5.52 13.76
N ASN A 11 -5.45 4.23 14.12
CA ASN A 11 -4.63 3.24 13.42
C ASN A 11 -5.09 3.04 11.97
N VAL A 12 -6.39 2.85 11.72
CA VAL A 12 -6.95 2.74 10.36
C VAL A 12 -6.62 4.00 9.53
N SER A 13 -6.70 5.18 10.15
CA SER A 13 -6.35 6.44 9.48
C SER A 13 -4.87 6.50 9.09
N ALA A 14 -3.96 6.05 9.97
CA ALA A 14 -2.53 5.99 9.70
C ALA A 14 -2.21 4.98 8.57
N LEU A 15 -2.83 3.80 8.61
CA LEU A 15 -2.69 2.79 7.56
C LEU A 15 -3.23 3.27 6.21
N THR A 16 -4.35 4.01 6.21
CA THR A 16 -4.89 4.60 4.99
C THR A 16 -3.93 5.63 4.39
N ALA A 17 -3.29 6.46 5.22
CA ALA A 17 -2.27 7.41 4.77
C ALA A 17 -1.04 6.69 4.19
N GLU A 18 -0.63 5.59 4.81
CA GLU A 18 0.46 4.75 4.33
C GLU A 18 0.11 4.09 2.98
N ALA A 19 -1.10 3.56 2.83
CA ALA A 19 -1.58 3.01 1.56
C ALA A 19 -1.57 4.06 0.44
N LEU A 20 -1.98 5.30 0.73
CA LEU A 20 -1.89 6.40 -0.24
C LEU A 20 -0.43 6.69 -0.63
N ARG A 21 0.48 6.74 0.35
CA ARG A 21 1.91 6.96 0.12
C ARG A 21 2.52 5.85 -0.73
N LEU A 22 2.19 4.59 -0.45
CA LEU A 22 2.65 3.43 -1.21
C LEU A 22 2.11 3.43 -2.63
N ASN A 23 0.84 3.78 -2.83
CA ASN A 23 0.26 3.93 -4.17
C ASN A 23 0.95 5.03 -4.98
N GLN A 24 1.29 6.17 -4.37
CA GLN A 24 2.07 7.22 -5.03
C GLN A 24 3.48 6.75 -5.39
N LYS A 25 4.16 6.05 -4.48
CA LYS A 25 5.48 5.44 -4.72
C LYS A 25 5.41 4.45 -5.89
N ARG A 26 4.38 3.60 -5.92
CA ARG A 26 4.14 2.61 -6.99
C ARG A 26 3.97 3.31 -8.34
N ALA A 27 3.10 4.31 -8.43
CA ALA A 27 2.87 5.06 -9.66
C ALA A 27 4.17 5.70 -10.20
N GLY A 28 5.01 6.25 -9.32
CA GLY A 28 6.31 6.79 -9.72
C GLY A 28 7.25 5.74 -10.32
N ILE A 29 7.25 4.52 -9.78
CA ILE A 29 8.06 3.41 -10.30
C ILE A 29 7.50 2.88 -11.62
N GLU A 30 6.19 2.73 -11.74
CA GLU A 30 5.52 2.30 -12.98
C GLU A 30 5.82 3.29 -14.13
N MET A 31 5.82 4.59 -13.83
CA MET A 31 6.23 5.62 -14.80
C MET A 31 7.69 5.47 -15.24
N GLU A 32 8.59 5.13 -14.33
CA GLU A 32 10.01 4.92 -14.63
C GLU A 32 10.23 3.66 -15.49
N VAL A 33 9.53 2.57 -15.17
CA VAL A 33 9.53 1.34 -15.99
C VAL A 33 9.07 1.67 -17.41
N LEU A 34 7.93 2.34 -17.57
CA LEU A 34 7.42 2.72 -18.88
C LEU A 34 8.40 3.64 -19.63
N ARG A 35 9.03 4.60 -18.93
CA ARG A 35 10.04 5.49 -19.52
C ARG A 35 11.20 4.69 -20.11
N LEU A 36 11.72 3.71 -19.36
CA LEU A 36 12.83 2.85 -19.78
C LEU A 36 12.45 1.94 -20.95
N GLU A 37 11.26 1.34 -20.92
CA GLU A 37 10.75 0.51 -22.02
C GLU A 37 10.62 1.32 -23.32
N LEU A 38 10.10 2.55 -23.24
CA LEU A 38 10.00 3.46 -24.39
C LEU A 38 11.38 3.90 -24.89
N GLU A 39 12.35 4.11 -24.01
CA GLU A 39 13.72 4.45 -24.39
C GLU A 39 14.40 3.30 -25.14
N ILE A 40 14.27 2.08 -24.62
CA ILE A 40 14.75 0.86 -25.28
C ILE A 40 14.09 0.69 -26.66
N GLY A 41 12.76 0.91 -26.74
CA GLY A 41 12.04 0.81 -28.01
C GLY A 41 12.48 1.83 -29.07
N ARG A 42 12.91 3.02 -28.65
CA ARG A 42 13.37 4.09 -29.58
C ARG A 42 14.84 3.98 -29.95
N ASN A 43 15.70 3.67 -28.99
CA ASN A 43 17.15 3.78 -29.13
C ASN A 43 17.84 2.40 -29.26
N GLY A 44 17.07 1.33 -29.14
CA GLY A 44 17.60 -0.03 -29.08
C GLY A 44 18.06 -0.42 -27.68
N VAL A 45 18.39 -1.70 -27.53
CA VAL A 45 18.81 -2.28 -26.25
C VAL A 45 20.26 -1.88 -25.96
N SER A 46 20.51 -1.35 -24.76
CA SER A 46 21.86 -1.20 -24.21
C SER A 46 21.97 -1.97 -22.89
N ALA A 47 23.17 -2.42 -22.55
CA ALA A 47 23.39 -3.15 -21.29
C ALA A 47 23.04 -2.30 -20.06
N GLN A 48 23.17 -0.98 -20.13
CA GLN A 48 22.76 -0.07 -19.05
C GLN A 48 21.24 -0.01 -18.94
N LEU A 49 20.53 0.20 -20.06
CA LEU A 49 19.07 0.27 -20.05
C LEU A 49 18.41 -1.02 -19.58
N VAL A 50 18.98 -2.18 -19.92
CA VAL A 50 18.49 -3.48 -19.43
C VAL A 50 18.64 -3.60 -17.91
N ARG A 51 19.79 -3.16 -17.35
CA ARG A 51 19.99 -3.16 -15.91
C ARG A 51 19.04 -2.21 -15.21
N ASP A 52 18.92 -0.98 -15.71
CA ASP A 52 18.03 0.03 -15.13
C ASP A 52 16.58 -0.44 -15.14
N LEU A 53 16.14 -1.07 -16.25
CA LEU A 53 14.80 -1.63 -16.35
C LEU A 53 14.58 -2.76 -15.34
N HIS A 54 15.56 -3.66 -15.21
CA HIS A 54 15.47 -4.76 -14.24
C HIS A 54 15.40 -4.24 -12.80
N GLU A 55 16.24 -3.28 -12.43
CA GLU A 55 16.20 -2.65 -11.10
C GLU A 55 14.87 -1.93 -10.84
N ALA A 56 14.31 -1.25 -11.84
CA ALA A 56 13.00 -0.61 -11.73
C ALA A 56 11.88 -1.64 -11.54
N GLN A 57 11.94 -2.77 -12.24
CA GLN A 57 11.00 -3.88 -12.09
C GLN A 57 11.11 -4.55 -10.71
N GLU A 58 12.32 -4.76 -10.19
CA GLU A 58 12.52 -5.27 -8.82
C GLU A 58 11.94 -4.32 -7.77
N LYS A 59 12.15 -3.01 -7.93
CA LYS A 59 11.54 -1.99 -7.07
C LYS A 59 10.00 -2.02 -7.16
N ALA A 60 9.45 -2.22 -8.35
CA ALA A 60 8.01 -2.33 -8.54
C ALA A 60 7.45 -3.56 -7.79
N ALA A 61 8.11 -4.71 -7.93
CA ALA A 61 7.74 -5.94 -7.21
C ALA A 61 7.79 -5.76 -5.69
N ALA A 62 8.85 -5.12 -5.17
CA ALA A 62 8.97 -4.84 -3.74
C ALA A 62 7.83 -3.93 -3.24
N VAL A 63 7.50 -2.87 -3.97
CA VAL A 63 6.40 -1.97 -3.59
C VAL A 63 5.04 -2.64 -3.70
N MET A 64 4.81 -3.54 -4.66
CA MET A 64 3.58 -4.33 -4.70
C MET A 64 3.42 -5.21 -3.45
N HIS A 65 4.51 -5.80 -2.96
CA HIS A 65 4.48 -6.55 -1.69
C HIS A 65 4.20 -5.63 -0.49
N GLU A 66 4.81 -4.43 -0.43
CA GLU A 66 4.50 -3.43 0.60
C GLU A 66 3.02 -3.01 0.57
N CYS A 67 2.45 -2.77 -0.62
CA CYS A 67 1.04 -2.45 -0.80
C CYS A 67 0.13 -3.57 -0.26
N ALA A 68 0.38 -4.82 -0.66
CA ALA A 68 -0.42 -5.96 -0.22
C ALA A 68 -0.39 -6.13 1.32
N ALA A 69 0.79 -6.00 1.93
CA ALA A 69 0.91 -6.07 3.38
C ALA A 69 0.18 -4.92 4.11
N CYS A 70 0.17 -3.72 3.51
CA CYS A 70 -0.57 -2.58 4.03
C CYS A 70 -2.08 -2.80 3.92
N GLU A 71 -2.56 -3.37 2.80
CA GLU A 71 -3.97 -3.72 2.60
C GLU A 71 -4.43 -4.78 3.61
N ASP A 72 -3.64 -5.84 3.81
CA ASP A 72 -3.93 -6.87 4.83
C ASP A 72 -4.04 -6.25 6.24
N SER A 73 -3.16 -5.29 6.55
CA SER A 73 -3.17 -4.58 7.84
C SER A 73 -4.40 -3.70 8.01
N ILE A 74 -4.89 -3.06 6.94
CA ILE A 74 -6.12 -2.27 6.95
C ILE A 74 -7.31 -3.19 7.23
N VAL A 75 -7.44 -4.29 6.49
CA VAL A 75 -8.55 -5.24 6.66
C VAL A 75 -8.60 -5.79 8.09
N ALA A 76 -7.44 -6.12 8.67
CA ALA A 76 -7.36 -6.57 10.06
C ALA A 76 -7.81 -5.47 11.04
N ALA A 77 -7.34 -4.24 10.86
CA ALA A 77 -7.70 -3.11 11.72
C ALA A 77 -9.19 -2.73 11.61
N GLU A 78 -9.77 -2.81 10.42
CA GLU A 78 -11.21 -2.62 10.19
C GLU A 78 -12.04 -3.70 10.90
N GLY A 79 -11.61 -4.97 10.82
CA GLY A 79 -12.25 -6.06 11.56
C GLY A 79 -12.22 -5.85 13.08
N ASP A 80 -11.10 -5.37 13.63
CA ASP A 80 -11.00 -5.03 15.06
C ASP A 80 -11.96 -3.91 15.46
N VAL A 81 -12.18 -2.91 14.59
CA VAL A 81 -13.16 -1.83 14.81
C VAL A 81 -14.57 -2.41 14.86
N GLU A 82 -14.94 -3.26 13.90
CA GLU A 82 -16.25 -3.89 13.85
C GLU A 82 -16.56 -4.72 15.10
N ASP A 83 -15.58 -5.47 15.61
CA ASP A 83 -15.73 -6.28 16.81
C ASP A 83 -15.91 -5.43 18.07
N VAL A 84 -15.20 -4.30 18.18
CA VAL A 84 -15.38 -3.34 19.27
C VAL A 84 -16.75 -2.66 19.18
N ASP A 85 -17.18 -2.26 17.99
CA ASP A 85 -18.47 -1.62 17.77
C ASP A 85 -19.63 -2.57 18.10
N ARG A 86 -19.52 -3.86 17.74
CA ARG A 86 -20.48 -4.90 18.14
C ARG A 86 -20.54 -5.08 19.65
N SER A 87 -19.38 -5.08 20.31
CA SER A 87 -19.29 -5.24 21.78
C SER A 87 -19.91 -4.04 22.51
N LEU A 88 -19.67 -2.83 22.01
CA LEU A 88 -20.26 -1.59 22.55
C LEU A 88 -21.79 -1.59 22.42
N ALA A 89 -22.31 -1.93 21.24
CA ALA A 89 -23.75 -2.00 21.01
C ALA A 89 -24.44 -3.02 21.93
N ALA A 90 -23.79 -4.15 22.20
CA ALA A 90 -24.30 -5.15 23.13
C ALA A 90 -24.34 -4.66 24.60
N THR A 91 -23.43 -3.76 25.00
CA THR A 91 -23.43 -3.17 26.34
C THR A 91 -24.37 -1.97 26.49
N ASP A 92 -24.66 -1.24 25.41
CA ASP A 92 -25.57 -0.08 25.44
C ASP A 92 -27.07 -0.48 25.32
N GLY A 93 -27.35 -1.70 24.86
CA GLY A 93 -28.71 -2.24 24.69
C GLY A 93 -29.28 -3.00 25.90
N ASN A 94 -28.61 -2.97 27.06
CA ASN A 94 -28.96 -3.71 28.27
C ASN A 94 -29.00 -2.79 29.49
#